data_AF-A0ABD1YXM8-F1
#
_entry.id   AF-A0ABD1YXM8-F1
#
_cell.length_a   1.000
_cell.length_b   1.000
_cell.length_c   1.000
_cell.angle_alpha   90.00
_cell.angle_beta   90.00
_cell.angle_gamma   90.00
#
_symmetry.space_group_name_H-M   'P 1'
#
loop_
_entity.id
_entity.type
_entity.pdbx_description
1 polymer ?
#
loop_
_entity_poly.entity_id
_entity_poly.type
_entity_poly.pdbx_seq_one_letter_code
_entity_poly.pdbx_strand_id
1 'polypeptide(L)'
;MVTLTRKETGLSWRIETQALQQALPTLQEKELNIVEVIHDDNAQVDAILSQHNILSQKDLWHKCKNVMGKFKELLQDKRRTPWTRRWRLPPP
;
A
#
# COMPACT_ATOMS: atom_id res chain seq x y z
N MET A 1 7.77 -24.73 4.92
CA MET A 1 7.24 -23.47 5.47
C MET A 1 8.12 -22.34 4.96
N VAL A 2 7.68 -21.59 3.94
CA VAL A 2 8.46 -20.47 3.41
C VAL A 2 8.12 -19.24 4.24
N THR A 3 9.12 -18.71 4.96
CA THR A 3 8.97 -17.45 5.70
C THR A 3 9.69 -16.38 4.89
N LEU A 4 8.93 -15.47 4.28
CA LEU A 4 9.52 -14.31 3.59
C LEU A 4 9.69 -13.19 4.60
N THR A 5 10.93 -12.83 4.92
CA THR A 5 11.19 -11.77 5.88
C THR A 5 11.33 -10.42 5.19
N ARG A 6 10.97 -9.34 5.90
CA ARG A 6 11.20 -7.95 5.47
C ARG A 6 12.67 -7.68 5.12
N LYS A 7 13.61 -8.39 5.77
CA LYS A 7 15.06 -8.26 5.52
C LYS A 7 15.46 -8.78 4.14
N GLU A 8 14.80 -9.83 3.64
CA GLU A 8 15.18 -10.49 2.38
C GLU A 8 14.55 -9.82 1.15
N THR A 9 13.44 -9.11 1.33
CA THR A 9 12.57 -8.70 0.21
C THR A 9 12.35 -7.18 0.10
N GLY A 10 12.72 -6.42 1.14
CA GLY A 10 12.56 -4.97 1.18
C GLY A 10 11.17 -4.54 1.66
N LEU A 11 10.43 -3.79 0.83
CA LEU A 11 9.13 -3.20 1.18
C LEU A 11 8.01 -4.25 1.14
N SER A 12 7.13 -4.23 2.15
CA SER A 12 6.04 -5.20 2.35
C SER A 12 5.12 -5.38 1.13
N TRP A 13 4.84 -4.32 0.38
CA TRP A 13 3.95 -4.37 -0.79
C TRP A 13 4.51 -5.22 -1.95
N ARG A 14 5.84 -5.38 -2.04
CA ARG A 14 6.47 -6.13 -3.15
C ARG A 14 6.31 -7.64 -3.02
N ILE A 15 5.98 -8.12 -1.83
CA ILE A 15 5.86 -9.55 -1.56
C ILE A 15 4.42 -10.03 -1.44
N GLU A 16 3.44 -9.13 -1.42
CA GLU A 16 2.03 -9.52 -1.23
C GLU A 16 1.58 -10.55 -2.26
N THR A 17 1.93 -10.35 -3.53
CA THR A 17 1.63 -11.31 -4.61
C THR A 17 2.23 -12.69 -4.31
N GLN A 18 3.51 -12.74 -3.97
CA GLN A 18 4.23 -14.00 -3.72
C GLN A 18 3.75 -14.68 -2.43
N ALA A 19 3.50 -13.90 -1.38
CA ALA A 19 2.97 -14.37 -0.12
C ALA A 19 1.57 -14.97 -0.32
N LEU A 20 0.70 -14.32 -1.08
CA LEU A 20 -0.62 -14.84 -1.41
C LEU A 20 -0.53 -16.14 -2.22
N GLN A 21 0.32 -16.18 -3.26
CA GLN A 21 0.53 -17.39 -4.07
C GLN A 21 1.02 -18.59 -3.26
N GLN A 22 1.84 -18.35 -2.23
CA GLN A 22 2.36 -19.42 -1.37
C GLN A 22 1.37 -19.82 -0.27
N ALA A 23 0.67 -18.86 0.34
CA ALA A 23 -0.22 -19.12 1.46
C ALA A 23 -1.57 -19.71 1.02
N LEU A 24 -2.13 -19.23 -0.09
CA LEU A 24 -3.49 -19.54 -0.49
C LEU A 24 -3.71 -21.06 -0.73
N PRO A 25 -2.83 -21.79 -1.44
CA PRO A 25 -2.98 -23.24 -1.60
C PRO A 25 -2.95 -23.98 -0.25
N THR A 26 -2.01 -23.63 0.63
CA THR A 26 -1.89 -24.26 1.96
C THR A 26 -3.10 -23.98 2.86
N LEU A 27 -3.74 -22.82 2.72
CA LEU A 27 -4.96 -22.50 3.48
C LEU A 27 -6.17 -23.26 2.91
N GLN A 28 -6.26 -23.41 1.59
CA GLN A 28 -7.29 -24.20 0.93
C GLN A 28 -7.17 -25.70 1.24
N GLU A 29 -5.95 -26.23 1.28
CA GLU A 29 -5.67 -27.62 1.72
C GLU A 29 -6.15 -27.89 3.15
N LYS A 30 -6.20 -26.86 4.00
CA LYS A 30 -6.70 -26.94 5.37
C LYS A 30 -8.20 -26.68 5.48
N GLU A 31 -8.90 -26.63 4.36
CA GLU A 31 -10.35 -26.37 4.28
C GLU A 31 -10.76 -25.03 4.92
N LEU A 32 -9.83 -24.07 4.99
CA LEU A 32 -10.13 -22.74 5.51
C LEU A 32 -10.88 -21.94 4.43
N ASN A 33 -12.13 -21.59 4.73
CA ASN A 33 -12.94 -20.74 3.87
C ASN A 33 -12.54 -19.27 4.02
N ILE A 34 -11.70 -18.77 3.11
CA ILE A 34 -11.30 -17.37 3.08
C ILE A 34 -12.36 -16.57 2.32
N VAL A 35 -13.13 -15.78 3.04
CA VAL A 35 -14.24 -14.99 2.47
C VAL A 35 -13.73 -13.65 1.91
N GLU A 36 -12.76 -13.03 2.58
CA GLU A 36 -12.24 -11.71 2.23
C GLU A 36 -10.76 -11.59 2.60
N VAL A 37 -10.01 -10.83 1.78
CA VAL A 37 -8.62 -10.46 2.05
C VAL A 37 -8.46 -8.94 1.95
N ILE A 38 -7.91 -8.34 3.01
CA ILE A 38 -7.50 -6.93 3.06
C ILE A 38 -6.02 -6.84 2.69
N HIS A 39 -5.68 -6.04 1.67
CA HIS A 39 -4.30 -5.88 1.18
C HIS A 39 -4.01 -4.46 0.70
N ASP A 40 -2.73 -4.12 0.45
CA ASP A 40 -2.35 -2.82 -0.09
C ASP A 40 -2.85 -2.61 -1.54
N ASP A 41 -2.47 -1.49 -2.16
CA ASP A 41 -2.88 -1.19 -3.53
C ASP A 41 -2.05 -1.97 -4.57
N ASN A 42 -2.39 -3.26 -4.75
CA ASN A 42 -1.73 -4.15 -5.69
C ASN A 42 -2.71 -4.86 -6.64
N ALA A 43 -2.67 -4.51 -7.93
CA ALA A 43 -3.56 -5.07 -8.95
C ALA A 43 -3.37 -6.58 -9.20
N GLN A 44 -2.17 -7.12 -8.96
CA GLN A 44 -1.93 -8.56 -9.12
C GLN A 44 -2.63 -9.37 -8.04
N VAL A 45 -2.69 -8.83 -6.82
CA VAL A 45 -3.39 -9.47 -5.70
C VAL A 45 -4.89 -9.50 -5.96
N ASP A 46 -5.46 -8.42 -6.49
CA ASP A 46 -6.89 -8.40 -6.88
C ASP A 46 -7.21 -9.50 -7.89
N ALA A 47 -6.36 -9.68 -8.90
CA ALA A 47 -6.53 -10.70 -9.93
C ALA A 47 -6.50 -12.12 -9.34
N ILE A 48 -5.54 -12.40 -8.43
CA ILE A 48 -5.43 -13.71 -7.77
C ILE A 48 -6.67 -13.98 -6.91
N LEU A 49 -7.09 -13.03 -6.08
CA LEU A 49 -8.27 -13.21 -5.21
C LEU A 49 -9.55 -13.44 -6.03
N SER A 50 -9.71 -12.71 -7.14
CA SER A 50 -10.84 -12.90 -8.05
C SER A 50 -10.87 -14.28 -8.70
N GLN A 51 -9.72 -14.85 -9.06
CA GLN A 51 -9.64 -16.22 -9.59
C GLN A 51 -10.08 -17.28 -8.58
N HIS A 52 -9.96 -16.97 -7.28
CA HIS A 52 -10.37 -17.85 -6.19
C HIS A 52 -11.74 -17.50 -5.61
N ASN A 53 -12.48 -16.57 -6.23
CA ASN A 53 -13.78 -16.07 -5.75
C ASN A 53 -13.72 -15.54 -4.30
N ILE A 54 -12.61 -14.88 -3.93
CA ILE A 54 -12.39 -14.27 -2.63
C ILE A 54 -12.62 -12.76 -2.75
N LEU A 55 -13.36 -12.18 -1.80
CA LEU A 55 -13.58 -10.74 -1.78
C LEU A 55 -12.27 -10.00 -1.50
N SER A 56 -12.09 -8.88 -2.18
CA SER A 56 -10.88 -8.07 -2.06
C SER A 56 -11.20 -6.69 -1.53
N GLN A 57 -10.52 -6.31 -0.44
CA GLN A 57 -10.63 -4.97 0.15
C GLN A 57 -9.26 -4.32 0.25
N LYS A 58 -9.21 -3.00 0.02
CA LYS A 58 -7.98 -2.22 0.18
C LYS A 58 -7.77 -1.81 1.63
N ASP A 59 -6.53 -1.89 2.08
CA ASP A 59 -6.14 -1.44 3.41
C ASP A 59 -6.30 0.09 3.55
N LEU A 60 -7.28 0.49 4.35
CA LEU A 60 -7.56 1.89 4.67
C LEU A 60 -6.50 2.49 5.58
N TRP A 61 -5.85 1.70 6.44
CA TRP A 61 -4.83 2.19 7.35
C TRP A 61 -3.63 2.73 6.58
N HIS A 62 -3.09 1.96 5.64
CA HIS A 62 -1.97 2.39 4.81
C HIS A 62 -2.35 3.58 3.93
N LYS A 63 -3.59 3.64 3.39
CA LYS A 63 -4.09 4.82 2.68
C LYS A 63 -4.14 6.06 3.56
N CYS A 64 -4.75 5.97 4.75
CA CYS A 64 -4.84 7.09 5.69
C CYS A 64 -3.45 7.58 6.11
N LYS A 65 -2.53 6.66 6.39
CA LYS A 65 -1.13 6.96 6.74
C LYS A 65 -0.42 7.71 5.61
N ASN A 66 -0.59 7.28 4.36
CA ASN A 66 -0.02 7.96 3.20
C ASN A 66 -0.60 9.37 3.02
N VAL A 67 -1.92 9.53 3.18
CA VAL A 67 -2.58 10.85 3.14
C VAL A 67 -2.01 11.76 4.23
N MET A 68 -1.91 11.29 5.47
CA MET A 68 -1.32 12.05 6.57
C MET A 68 0.13 12.45 6.29
N GLY A 69 0.92 11.58 5.67
CA GLY A 69 2.29 11.87 5.24
C GLY A 69 2.33 13.07 4.28
N LYS A 70 1.52 13.02 3.22
CA LYS A 70 1.41 14.11 2.23
C LYS A 70 0.94 15.42 2.86
N PHE A 71 -0.01 15.37 3.80
CA PHE A 71 -0.44 16.56 4.53
C PHE A 71 0.70 17.17 5.34
N LYS A 72 1.51 16.36 6.02
CA LYS A 72 2.68 16.84 6.78
C LYS A 72 3.71 17.49 5.86
N GLU A 73 3.99 16.88 4.70
CA GLU A 73 4.89 17.45 3.70
C GLU A 73 4.40 18.82 3.22
N LEU A 74 3.13 18.93 2.81
CA LEU A 74 2.55 20.20 2.37
C LEU A 74 2.56 21.28 3.45
N LEU A 75 2.31 20.91 4.71
CA LEU A 75 2.37 21.84 5.84
C LEU A 75 3.80 22.29 6.15
N GLN A 76 4.80 21.43 5.96
CA GLN A 76 6.21 21.79 6.12
C GLN A 76 6.72 22.65 4.96
N ASP A 77 6.29 22.39 3.72
CA ASP A 77 6.66 23.21 2.56
C ASP A 77 6.10 24.63 2.63
N LYS A 78 4.87 24.79 3.17
CA LYS A 78 4.28 26.10 3.45
C LYS A 78 5.01 26.88 4.54
N ARG A 79 5.85 26.23 5.37
CA ARG A 79 6.75 26.92 6.31
C ARG A 79 8.09 27.30 5.67
N ARG A 80 8.46 26.68 4.54
CA ARG A 80 9.70 26.96 3.80
C ARG A 80 9.54 28.01 2.70
N THR A 81 8.34 28.20 2.16
CA THR A 81 8.05 29.30 1.23
C THR A 81 7.42 30.47 1.99
N PRO A 82 8.14 31.59 2.18
CA PRO A 82 7.50 32.82 2.58
C PRO A 82 6.48 33.19 1.50
N TRP A 83 5.22 33.42 1.90
CA TRP A 83 4.17 33.99 1.05
C TRP A 83 4.59 35.31 0.37
N THR A 84 5.72 35.89 0.76
CA THR A 84 6.30 37.14 0.26
C THR A 84 7.13 37.01 -1.04
N ARG A 85 7.31 35.81 -1.63
CA ARG A 85 8.08 35.65 -2.88
C ARG A 85 7.26 35.44 -4.15
N ARG A 86 5.92 35.49 -4.10
CA ARG A 86 5.08 35.26 -5.30
C ARG A 86 4.82 36.52 -6.15
N TRP A 87 5.13 37.73 -5.64
CA TRP A 87 4.82 38.99 -6.33
C TRP A 87 5.96 40.02 -6.25
N ARG A 88 7.21 39.62 -6.56
CA ARG A 88 8.22 40.65 -6.91
C ARG A 88 8.05 40.94 -8.40
N LEU A 89 7.47 42.10 -8.71
CA LEU A 89 7.60 42.70 -10.05
C LEU A 89 9.10 42.77 -10.40
N PRO A 90 9.48 42.52 -11.67
CA PRO A 90 10.87 42.69 -12.07
C PRO A 90 11.29 44.16 -11.85
N PRO A 91 12.56 44.41 -11.49
CA PRO A 91 13.05 45.78 -11.31
C PRO A 91 12.98 46.57 -12.63
N PRO A 92 12.92 47.91 -12.56
CA PRO A 92 12.74 48.78 -13.73
C PRO A 92 13.84 48.62 -14.78
#